data_AF-A0A6A4Z0N6-F1
#
_entry.id   AF-A0A6A4Z0N6-F1
#
_cell.length_a   1.000
_cell.length_b   1.000
_cell.length_c   1.000
_cell.angle_alpha   90.00
_cell.angle_beta   90.00
_cell.angle_gamma   90.00
#
_symmetry.space_group_name_H-M   'P 1'
#
loop_
_entity.id
_entity.type
_entity.pdbx_description
1 polymer ?
#
loop_
_entity_poly.entity_id
_entity_poly.type
_entity_poly.pdbx_seq_one_letter_code
_entity_poly.pdbx_strand_id
1 'polypeptide(L)'
;MLRWLFVTRQAINQMSRTMTDVLATSPPELMPLHEATYWQRSEEHLKLLQDSLGGWTAGESSAWHPEWSVKLADHVQTIKKLHNQAQWNAKYFKVLEPPFQAILATDMTQIPFIVPPMIKTLKMMWSSSKYYKDCFKMGGLLCRIAQALCVRVCHAISITALLQVLWHDVYDPSSTVWGPFDMYSLFHRVDSVAQRCSEVRSALVLLRQVRTFMIDKVQNCDDGSHIDPFEQMLQDMDRDLHRHWGAIDDVFAERHSATWQHGMAALRTHSDALLQFVHRLQDKVPIY
;
A
#
# COMPACT_ATOMS: atom_id res chain seq x y z
N MET A 1 38.05 12.22 23.42
CA MET A 1 38.31 11.36 22.24
C MET A 1 37.42 10.12 22.18
N LEU A 2 37.43 9.22 23.18
CA LEU A 2 36.60 8.01 23.23
C LEU A 2 35.10 8.27 23.06
N ARG A 3 34.57 9.34 23.67
CA ARG A 3 33.18 9.78 23.46
C ARG A 3 32.86 10.05 21.99
N TRP A 4 33.75 10.76 21.29
CA TRP A 4 33.57 11.04 19.86
C TRP A 4 33.68 9.79 19.01
N LEU A 5 34.61 8.87 19.32
CA LEU A 5 34.67 7.56 18.67
C LEU A 5 33.37 6.76 18.85
N PHE A 6 32.76 6.81 20.03
CA PHE A 6 31.49 6.15 20.31
C PHE A 6 30.34 6.79 19.52
N VAL A 7 30.17 8.12 19.64
CA VAL A 7 29.09 8.86 18.96
C VAL A 7 29.18 8.71 17.44
N THR A 8 30.38 8.85 16.88
CA THR A 8 30.57 8.71 15.42
C THR A 8 30.33 7.29 14.94
N ARG A 9 30.75 6.27 15.70
CA ARG A 9 30.44 4.86 15.40
C ARG A 9 28.95 4.57 15.46
N GLN A 10 28.24 5.10 16.44
CA GLN A 10 26.80 4.93 16.57
C GLN A 10 26.06 5.54 15.38
N ALA A 11 26.43 6.76 14.97
CA ALA A 11 25.86 7.41 13.79
C ALA A 11 26.11 6.61 12.50
N ILE A 12 27.32 6.08 12.32
CA ILE A 12 27.67 5.24 11.15
C ILE A 12 26.82 3.95 11.15
N ASN A 13 26.71 3.28 12.29
CA ASN A 13 25.91 2.06 12.42
C ASN A 13 24.43 2.32 12.15
N GLN A 14 23.87 3.42 12.66
CA GLN A 14 22.49 3.80 12.40
C GLN A 14 22.23 4.01 10.90
N MET A 15 23.13 4.73 10.22
CA MET A 15 23.01 5.02 8.78
C MET A 15 23.27 3.80 7.88
N SER A 16 23.86 2.74 8.42
CA SER A 16 24.15 1.50 7.68
C SER A 16 22.97 0.52 7.68
N ARG A 17 21.91 0.78 8.45
CA ARG A 17 20.69 -0.04 8.46
C ARG A 17 19.95 0.06 7.14
N THR A 18 19.30 -1.03 6.74
CA THR A 18 18.44 -1.01 5.55
C THR A 18 17.15 -0.23 5.87
N MET A 19 16.50 0.32 4.84
CA MET A 19 15.24 1.02 5.07
C MET A 19 14.14 0.09 5.61
N THR A 20 14.17 -1.18 5.22
CA THR A 20 13.28 -2.21 5.77
C THR A 20 13.44 -2.32 7.30
N ASP A 21 14.68 -2.32 7.80
CA ASP A 21 14.94 -2.37 9.25
C ASP A 21 14.53 -1.08 9.95
N VAL A 22 14.73 0.06 9.30
CA VAL A 22 14.38 1.38 9.84
C VAL A 22 12.87 1.52 10.01
N LEU A 23 12.10 0.99 9.05
CA LEU A 23 10.65 1.12 8.99
C LEU A 23 9.88 -0.11 9.51
N ALA A 24 10.56 -1.09 10.10
CA ALA A 24 9.95 -2.35 10.53
C ALA A 24 8.73 -2.18 11.47
N THR A 25 8.69 -1.10 12.24
CA THR A 25 7.59 -0.78 13.18
C THR A 25 6.60 0.25 12.62
N SER A 26 6.79 0.72 11.38
CA SER A 26 5.93 1.73 10.78
C SER A 26 4.67 1.07 10.23
N PRO A 27 3.47 1.65 10.45
CA PRO A 27 2.27 1.17 9.79
C PRO A 27 2.39 1.38 8.26
N PRO A 28 1.86 0.45 7.43
CA PRO A 28 2.08 0.46 5.98
C PRO A 28 1.69 1.78 5.30
N GLU A 29 0.62 2.43 5.76
CA GLU A 29 0.16 3.72 5.23
C GLU A 29 1.17 4.86 5.45
N LEU A 30 1.91 4.86 6.56
CA LEU A 30 2.88 5.91 6.86
C LEU A 30 4.27 5.63 6.31
N MET A 31 4.54 4.42 5.81
CA MET A 31 5.89 4.02 5.40
C MET A 31 6.57 4.96 4.39
N PRO A 32 5.89 5.46 3.33
CA PRO A 32 6.51 6.42 2.40
C PRO A 32 6.87 7.75 3.08
N LEU A 33 5.98 8.24 3.95
CA LEU A 33 6.19 9.49 4.68
C LEU A 33 7.31 9.35 5.72
N HIS A 34 7.32 8.26 6.47
CA HIS A 34 8.36 7.98 7.46
C HIS A 34 9.74 7.84 6.82
N GLU A 35 9.84 7.30 5.60
CA GLU A 35 11.08 7.30 4.85
C GLU A 35 11.54 8.72 4.49
N ALA A 36 10.61 9.57 4.04
CA ALA A 36 10.92 10.97 3.75
C ALA A 36 11.44 11.70 5.00
N THR A 37 10.74 11.53 6.13
CA THR A 37 11.13 12.09 7.42
C THR A 37 12.46 11.52 7.92
N TYR A 38 12.75 10.24 7.68
CA TYR A 38 14.03 9.64 8.04
C TYR A 38 15.20 10.36 7.35
N TRP A 39 15.09 10.62 6.04
CA TRP A 39 16.16 11.28 5.30
C TRP A 39 16.35 12.74 5.73
N GLN A 40 15.26 13.46 6.06
CA GLN A 40 15.34 14.80 6.63
C GLN A 40 16.06 14.81 7.98
N ARG A 41 15.64 13.95 8.92
CA ARG A 41 16.30 13.83 10.24
C ARG A 41 17.75 13.40 10.15
N SER A 42 18.06 12.52 9.20
CA SER A 42 19.43 12.04 8.96
C SER A 42 20.34 13.17 8.45
N GLU A 43 19.83 14.04 7.57
CA GLU A 43 20.56 15.23 7.11
C GLU A 43 20.86 16.18 8.28
N GLU A 44 19.84 16.53 9.06
CA GLU A 44 19.98 17.45 10.19
C GLU A 44 20.97 16.92 11.23
N HIS A 45 20.83 15.65 11.61
CA HIS A 45 21.69 15.02 12.63
C HIS A 45 23.14 14.91 12.14
N LEU A 46 23.37 14.47 10.90
CA LEU A 46 24.73 14.33 10.37
C LEU A 46 25.39 15.69 10.12
N LYS A 47 24.61 16.72 9.78
CA LYS A 47 25.11 18.10 9.67
C LYS A 47 25.58 18.62 11.02
N LEU A 48 24.76 18.51 12.07
CA LEU A 48 25.15 18.89 13.44
C LEU A 48 26.40 18.14 13.90
N LEU A 49 26.49 16.85 13.59
CA LEU A 49 27.65 16.03 13.93
C LEU A 49 28.90 16.47 13.16
N GLN A 50 28.77 16.77 11.86
CA GLN A 50 29.86 17.27 11.04
C GLN A 50 30.36 18.64 11.52
N ASP A 51 29.47 19.56 11.86
CA ASP A 51 29.82 20.90 12.35
C ASP A 51 30.53 20.81 13.70
N SER A 52 30.03 19.94 14.59
CA SER A 52 30.64 19.68 15.90
C SER A 52 32.03 19.03 15.78
N LEU A 53 32.25 18.19 14.77
CA LEU A 53 33.55 17.57 14.47
C LEU A 53 34.49 18.52 13.74
N GLY A 54 33.97 19.52 13.02
CA GLY A 54 34.76 20.56 12.34
C GLY A 54 35.53 21.46 13.30
N GLY A 55 35.06 21.61 14.54
CA GLY A 55 35.78 22.28 15.62
C GLY A 55 36.89 21.41 16.25
N TRP A 56 36.94 20.10 15.94
CA TRP A 56 37.94 19.19 16.47
C TRP A 56 39.21 19.27 15.59
N THR A 57 40.08 20.25 15.87
CA THR A 57 41.42 20.28 15.29
C THR A 57 42.27 19.19 15.95
N ALA A 58 43.09 18.49 15.17
CA ALA A 58 43.92 17.36 15.58
C ALA A 58 44.99 17.67 16.67
N GLY A 59 44.90 18.83 17.35
CA GLY A 59 45.91 19.37 18.24
C GLY A 59 45.72 19.08 19.74
N GLU A 60 44.50 18.79 20.24
CA GLU A 60 44.27 18.81 21.69
C GLU A 60 44.51 17.48 22.44
N SER A 61 44.80 16.37 21.74
CA SER A 61 45.03 15.07 22.40
C SER A 61 45.85 14.07 21.59
N SER A 62 46.59 14.50 20.56
CA SER A 62 47.29 13.60 19.63
C SER A 62 48.52 12.90 20.23
N ALA A 63 49.01 13.34 21.40
CA ALA A 63 50.25 12.84 21.99
C ALA A 63 50.14 11.46 22.68
N TRP A 64 48.94 11.03 23.11
CA TRP A 64 48.80 9.87 24.01
C TRP A 64 48.28 8.60 23.30
N HIS A 65 47.47 8.72 22.24
CA HIS A 65 46.92 7.56 21.50
C HIS A 65 46.77 7.85 19.99
N PRO A 66 47.83 7.64 19.17
CA PRO A 66 47.81 7.92 17.73
C PRO A 66 46.74 7.12 16.97
N GLU A 67 46.51 5.88 17.39
CA GLU A 67 45.53 4.96 16.80
C GLU A 67 44.08 5.47 16.87
N TRP A 68 43.71 6.17 17.95
CA TRP A 68 42.38 6.76 18.10
C TRP A 68 42.20 7.98 17.20
N SER A 69 43.29 8.70 16.91
CA SER A 69 43.27 9.87 16.02
C SER A 69 43.01 9.43 14.60
N VAL A 70 43.69 8.37 14.16
CA VAL A 70 43.48 7.75 12.85
C VAL A 70 42.04 7.25 12.71
N LYS A 71 41.55 6.47 13.69
CA LYS A 71 40.20 5.93 13.66
C LYS A 71 39.12 7.01 13.66
N LEU A 72 39.31 8.09 14.42
CA LEU A 72 38.37 9.20 14.43
C LEU A 72 38.41 10.00 13.12
N ALA A 73 39.59 10.16 12.51
CA ALA A 73 39.71 10.76 11.18
C ALA A 73 38.94 9.95 10.12
N ASP A 74 39.04 8.61 10.17
CA ASP A 74 38.26 7.72 9.29
C ASP A 74 36.75 7.86 9.51
N HIS A 75 36.32 7.93 10.77
CA HIS A 75 34.91 8.17 11.11
C HIS A 75 34.43 9.54 10.60
N VAL A 76 35.23 10.60 10.75
CA VAL A 76 34.91 11.94 10.24
C VAL A 76 34.75 11.92 8.72
N GLN A 77 35.64 11.26 7.98
CA GLN A 77 35.52 11.11 6.53
C GLN A 77 34.26 10.33 6.14
N THR A 78 33.93 9.29 6.91
CA THR A 78 32.72 8.49 6.69
C THR A 78 31.46 9.32 6.94
N ILE A 79 31.41 10.09 8.03
CA ILE A 79 30.29 10.99 8.34
C ILE A 79 30.10 12.04 7.26
N LYS A 80 31.17 12.64 6.73
CA LYS A 80 31.08 13.58 5.60
C LYS A 80 30.43 12.92 4.37
N LYS A 81 30.79 11.67 4.05
CA LYS A 81 30.18 10.90 2.95
C LYS A 81 28.69 10.64 3.21
N LEU A 82 28.35 10.19 4.42
CA LEU A 82 26.97 9.91 4.83
C LEU A 82 26.10 11.17 4.85
N HIS A 83 26.63 12.30 5.34
CA HIS A 83 25.93 13.57 5.33
C HIS A 83 25.62 14.01 3.90
N ASN A 84 26.60 13.94 2.99
CA ASN A 84 26.38 14.27 1.59
C ASN A 84 25.27 13.39 0.96
N GLN A 85 25.29 12.08 1.25
CA GLN A 85 24.22 11.17 0.84
C GLN A 85 22.85 11.60 1.40
N ALA A 86 22.76 11.82 2.72
CA ALA A 86 21.52 12.21 3.38
C ALA A 86 20.98 13.54 2.84
N GLN A 87 21.87 14.51 2.59
CA GLN A 87 21.52 15.81 2.02
C GLN A 87 20.89 15.70 0.63
N TRP A 88 21.48 14.89 -0.26
CA TRP A 88 20.89 14.68 -1.59
C TRP A 88 19.56 13.95 -1.53
N ASN A 89 19.45 12.91 -0.71
CA ASN A 89 18.20 12.18 -0.54
C ASN A 89 17.11 13.08 0.06
N ALA A 90 17.42 13.84 1.10
CA ALA A 90 16.50 14.77 1.75
C ALA A 90 15.93 15.80 0.77
N LYS A 91 16.72 16.30 -0.19
CA LYS A 91 16.23 17.21 -1.24
C LYS A 91 15.11 16.59 -2.08
N TYR A 92 15.29 15.35 -2.54
CA TYR A 92 14.24 14.66 -3.31
C TYR A 92 13.03 14.33 -2.44
N PHE A 93 13.27 13.81 -1.23
CA PHE A 93 12.20 13.42 -0.32
C PHE A 93 11.39 14.61 0.21
N LYS A 94 11.98 15.81 0.29
CA LYS A 94 11.26 17.06 0.58
C LYS A 94 10.24 17.41 -0.52
N VAL A 95 10.50 17.05 -1.78
CA VAL A 95 9.54 17.23 -2.89
C VAL A 95 8.48 16.13 -2.89
N LEU A 96 8.82 14.93 -2.43
CA LEU A 96 7.91 13.79 -2.34
C LEU A 96 7.06 13.77 -1.05
N GLU A 97 7.43 14.55 -0.04
CA GLU A 97 6.69 14.61 1.22
C GLU A 97 5.25 15.12 1.03
N PRO A 98 4.97 16.24 0.32
CA PRO A 98 3.60 16.68 0.08
C PRO A 98 2.70 15.62 -0.59
N PRO A 99 3.11 14.92 -1.67
CA PRO A 99 2.27 13.87 -2.24
C PRO A 99 2.11 12.66 -1.31
N PHE A 100 3.11 12.30 -0.49
CA PHE A 100 2.95 11.25 0.52
C PHE A 100 1.94 11.63 1.62
N GLN A 101 1.97 12.87 2.08
CA GLN A 101 0.94 13.39 3.01
C GLN A 101 -0.44 13.43 2.36
N ALA A 102 -0.50 13.80 1.07
CA ALA A 102 -1.75 13.87 0.34
C ALA A 102 -2.39 12.47 0.18
N ILE A 103 -1.61 11.41 -0.04
CA ILE A 103 -2.12 10.03 -0.05
C ILE A 103 -2.86 9.69 1.25
N LEU A 104 -2.35 10.16 2.39
CA LEU A 104 -2.93 9.88 3.70
C LEU A 104 -4.18 10.70 4.02
N ALA A 105 -4.16 11.99 3.69
CA ALA A 105 -5.13 12.95 4.22
C ALA A 105 -6.24 13.33 3.24
N THR A 106 -6.07 13.10 1.93
CA THR A 106 -7.03 13.58 0.92
C THR A 106 -8.14 12.57 0.61
N ASP A 107 -9.24 13.08 0.08
CA ASP A 107 -10.37 12.28 -0.41
C ASP A 107 -9.98 11.33 -1.55
N MET A 108 -10.73 10.22 -1.72
CA MET A 108 -10.37 9.17 -2.68
C MET A 108 -10.35 9.63 -4.13
N THR A 109 -11.22 10.58 -4.42
CA THR A 109 -11.30 11.18 -5.75
C THR A 109 -10.04 11.95 -6.13
N GLN A 110 -9.18 12.31 -5.16
CA GLN A 110 -7.97 13.09 -5.40
C GLN A 110 -6.73 12.23 -5.69
N ILE A 111 -6.73 10.95 -5.29
CA ILE A 111 -5.60 10.01 -5.53
C ILE A 111 -5.21 9.92 -7.01
N PRO A 112 -6.14 9.83 -7.99
CA PRO A 112 -5.84 9.91 -9.41
C PRO A 112 -5.00 11.10 -9.86
N PHE A 113 -5.13 12.24 -9.17
CA PHE A 113 -4.42 13.48 -9.52
C PHE A 113 -3.10 13.63 -8.77
N ILE A 114 -2.91 12.91 -7.66
CA ILE A 114 -1.68 12.91 -6.85
C ILE A 114 -0.63 11.94 -7.41
N VAL A 115 -1.08 10.74 -7.82
CA VAL A 115 -0.18 9.66 -8.24
C VAL A 115 0.67 10.03 -9.47
N PRO A 116 0.11 10.52 -10.59
CA PRO A 116 0.91 10.82 -11.79
C PRO A 116 2.05 11.84 -11.57
N PRO A 117 1.84 13.01 -10.92
CA PRO A 117 2.92 13.94 -10.65
C PRO A 117 3.94 13.39 -9.64
N MET A 118 3.51 12.60 -8.65
CA MET A 118 4.43 11.90 -7.74
C MET A 118 5.34 10.93 -8.50
N ILE A 119 4.77 10.11 -9.39
CA ILE A 119 5.54 9.20 -10.23
C ILE A 119 6.52 9.96 -11.13
N LYS A 120 6.14 11.11 -11.70
CA LYS A 120 7.06 11.94 -12.50
C LYS A 120 8.28 12.35 -11.67
N THR A 121 8.07 12.74 -10.42
CA THR A 121 9.16 13.07 -9.49
C THR A 121 10.04 11.85 -9.19
N LEU A 122 9.45 10.67 -9.00
CA LEU A 122 10.20 9.42 -8.80
C LEU A 122 11.03 9.04 -10.05
N LYS A 123 10.49 9.23 -11.26
CA LYS A 123 11.26 9.06 -12.52
C LYS A 123 12.47 10.00 -12.58
N MET A 124 12.29 11.26 -12.20
CA MET A 124 13.39 12.23 -12.15
C MET A 124 14.43 11.84 -11.09
N MET A 125 13.99 11.36 -9.93
CA MET A 125 14.88 10.87 -8.89
C MET A 125 15.66 9.63 -9.36
N TRP A 126 15.02 8.69 -10.06
CA TRP A 126 15.69 7.54 -10.66
C TRP A 126 16.77 7.96 -11.65
N SER A 127 16.50 8.91 -12.54
CA SER A 127 17.47 9.30 -13.57
C SER A 127 18.67 10.09 -13.01
N SER A 128 18.42 10.96 -12.03
CA SER A 128 19.40 11.97 -11.56
C SER A 128 20.02 11.69 -10.19
N SER A 129 19.42 10.84 -9.35
CA SER A 129 19.93 10.64 -7.99
C SER A 129 21.23 9.84 -7.99
N LYS A 130 22.26 10.38 -7.33
CA LYS A 130 23.53 9.67 -7.13
C LYS A 130 23.43 8.53 -6.12
N TYR A 131 22.54 8.64 -5.14
CA TYR A 131 22.50 7.76 -3.96
C TYR A 131 21.25 6.87 -3.87
N TYR A 132 20.29 7.12 -4.76
CA TYR A 132 18.97 6.48 -4.77
C TYR A 132 18.59 5.88 -6.14
N LYS A 133 19.51 5.91 -7.11
CA LYS A 133 19.41 5.21 -8.40
C LYS A 133 19.86 3.76 -8.27
N ASP A 134 19.13 3.01 -7.45
CA ASP A 134 19.38 1.60 -7.17
C ASP A 134 18.04 0.87 -7.14
N CYS A 135 17.97 -0.31 -7.77
CA CYS A 135 16.72 -1.04 -7.94
C CYS A 135 16.12 -1.50 -6.61
N PHE A 136 16.95 -1.84 -5.61
CA PHE A 136 16.47 -2.23 -4.29
C PHE A 136 15.88 -1.05 -3.53
N LYS A 137 16.55 0.11 -3.54
CA LYS A 137 16.07 1.32 -2.86
C LYS A 137 14.81 1.89 -3.50
N MET A 138 14.81 2.06 -4.82
CA MET A 138 13.68 2.63 -5.56
C MET A 138 12.50 1.65 -5.60
N GLY A 139 12.75 0.36 -5.86
CA GLY A 139 11.72 -0.68 -5.82
C GLY A 139 11.10 -0.81 -4.43
N GLY A 140 11.92 -0.74 -3.37
CA GLY A 140 11.43 -0.73 -2.00
C GLY A 140 10.52 0.47 -1.69
N LEU A 141 10.88 1.67 -2.15
CA LEU A 141 10.05 2.88 -2.00
C LEU A 141 8.73 2.74 -2.75
N LEU A 142 8.75 2.25 -3.99
CA LEU A 142 7.54 2.00 -4.78
C LEU A 142 6.61 0.99 -4.10
N CYS A 143 7.18 -0.09 -3.53
CA CYS A 143 6.40 -1.07 -2.77
C CYS A 143 5.72 -0.44 -1.54
N ARG A 144 6.43 0.40 -0.77
CA ARG A 144 5.84 1.13 0.35
C ARG A 144 4.71 2.07 -0.08
N ILE A 145 4.88 2.75 -1.21
CA ILE A 145 3.83 3.64 -1.77
C ILE A 145 2.60 2.81 -2.18
N ALA A 146 2.81 1.68 -2.87
CA ALA A 146 1.73 0.79 -3.27
C ALA A 146 0.97 0.23 -2.06
N GLN A 147 1.70 -0.19 -1.02
CA GLN A 147 1.10 -0.63 0.24
C GLN A 147 0.26 0.46 0.91
N ALA A 148 0.77 1.70 0.97
CA ALA A 148 0.04 2.82 1.54
C ALA A 148 -1.26 3.13 0.78
N LEU A 149 -1.21 3.08 -0.55
CA LEU A 149 -2.39 3.22 -1.40
C LEU A 149 -3.39 2.09 -1.19
N CYS A 150 -2.93 0.84 -1.08
CA CYS A 150 -3.79 -0.31 -0.79
C CYS A 150 -4.53 -0.16 0.53
N VAL A 151 -3.84 0.23 1.62
CA VAL A 151 -4.49 0.50 2.92
C VAL A 151 -5.55 1.59 2.75
N ARG A 152 -5.23 2.64 2.00
CA ARG A 152 -6.18 3.72 1.71
C ARG A 152 -7.43 3.24 0.98
N VAL A 153 -7.27 2.39 -0.04
CA VAL A 153 -8.37 1.76 -0.77
C VAL A 153 -9.24 0.92 0.14
N CYS A 154 -8.62 0.10 0.98
CA CYS A 154 -9.32 -0.78 1.92
C CYS A 154 -10.20 0.04 2.88
N HIS A 155 -9.74 1.20 3.33
CA HIS A 155 -10.50 2.07 4.24
C HIS A 155 -11.64 2.85 3.58
N ALA A 156 -11.68 2.97 2.25
CA ALA A 156 -12.51 3.98 1.58
C ALA A 156 -13.58 3.47 0.63
N ILE A 157 -13.71 2.15 0.47
CA ILE A 157 -14.68 1.40 -0.36
C ILE A 157 -15.68 2.29 -1.14
N SER A 158 -15.18 2.86 -2.24
CA SER A 158 -15.91 3.24 -3.47
C SER A 158 -14.90 3.15 -4.62
N ILE A 159 -14.91 1.99 -5.26
CA ILE A 159 -13.85 1.43 -6.12
C ILE A 159 -13.77 2.08 -7.50
N THR A 160 -14.80 2.80 -7.92
CA THR A 160 -14.95 3.28 -9.30
C THR A 160 -13.91 4.35 -9.68
N ALA A 161 -13.37 5.11 -8.72
CA ALA A 161 -12.42 6.19 -8.98
C ALA A 161 -10.94 5.76 -9.03
N LEU A 162 -10.54 4.67 -8.35
CA LEU A 162 -9.13 4.25 -8.26
C LEU A 162 -8.69 3.35 -9.41
N LEU A 163 -9.57 2.49 -9.90
CA LEU A 163 -9.22 1.50 -10.93
C LEU A 163 -9.00 2.13 -12.31
N GLN A 164 -9.40 3.39 -12.53
CA GLN A 164 -9.09 4.11 -13.77
C GLN A 164 -7.69 4.72 -13.80
N VAL A 165 -6.91 4.63 -12.72
CA VAL A 165 -5.56 5.21 -12.67
C VAL A 165 -4.52 4.12 -12.91
N LEU A 166 -4.27 3.85 -14.20
CA LEU A 166 -2.95 3.89 -14.85
C LEU A 166 -1.70 3.23 -14.21
N TRP A 167 -1.76 2.41 -13.15
CA TRP A 167 -0.53 1.81 -12.60
C TRP A 167 0.13 0.81 -13.57
N HIS A 168 -0.69 0.05 -14.31
CA HIS A 168 -0.21 -0.85 -15.38
C HIS A 168 0.25 -0.06 -16.62
N ASP A 169 -0.35 1.09 -16.94
CA ASP A 169 0.05 1.93 -18.09
C ASP A 169 1.30 2.79 -17.81
N VAL A 170 1.65 3.00 -16.54
CA VAL A 170 2.79 3.84 -16.12
C VAL A 170 4.12 3.07 -16.14
N TYR A 171 4.07 1.74 -16.08
CA TYR A 171 5.24 0.85 -16.06
C TYR A 171 5.23 -0.09 -17.28
N ASP A 172 5.98 0.29 -18.31
CA ASP A 172 6.26 -0.54 -19.47
C ASP A 172 7.59 -1.29 -19.27
N PRO A 173 7.59 -2.64 -19.20
CA PRO A 173 8.80 -3.45 -19.00
C PRO A 173 9.80 -3.37 -20.16
N SER A 174 9.38 -2.88 -21.34
CA SER A 174 10.27 -2.62 -22.47
C SER A 174 10.91 -1.22 -22.44
N SER A 175 10.48 -0.36 -21.51
CA SER A 175 10.98 1.00 -21.38
C SER A 175 12.33 1.06 -20.65
N THR A 176 13.32 1.68 -21.26
CA THR A 176 14.63 1.97 -20.64
C THR A 176 14.60 3.14 -19.64
N VAL A 177 13.43 3.75 -19.44
CA VAL A 177 13.25 4.93 -18.58
C VAL A 177 13.24 4.54 -17.09
N TRP A 178 12.94 3.27 -16.78
CA TRP A 178 12.94 2.71 -15.42
C TRP A 178 13.87 1.49 -15.32
N GLY A 179 14.24 1.10 -14.11
CA GLY A 179 15.00 -0.14 -13.87
C GLY A 179 14.09 -1.38 -13.80
N PRO A 180 14.63 -2.60 -13.94
CA PRO A 180 13.86 -3.82 -13.77
C PRO A 180 13.49 -4.01 -12.30
N PHE A 181 12.24 -3.72 -11.94
CA PHE A 181 11.70 -4.00 -10.61
C PHE A 181 11.03 -5.37 -10.56
N ASP A 182 11.00 -5.99 -9.38
CA ASP A 182 10.22 -7.19 -9.17
C ASP A 182 8.71 -6.88 -9.28
N MET A 183 8.10 -7.33 -10.38
CA MET A 183 6.69 -7.08 -10.67
C MET A 183 5.77 -7.77 -9.66
N TYR A 184 6.18 -8.92 -9.12
CA TYR A 184 5.37 -9.62 -8.13
C TYR A 184 5.23 -8.78 -6.87
N SER A 185 6.34 -8.29 -6.31
CA SER A 185 6.32 -7.41 -5.12
C SER A 185 5.60 -6.08 -5.34
N LEU A 186 5.58 -5.56 -6.58
CA LEU A 186 4.91 -4.30 -6.91
C LEU A 186 3.40 -4.45 -7.08
N PHE A 187 2.98 -5.46 -7.83
CA PHE A 187 1.60 -5.55 -8.32
C PHE A 187 0.76 -6.58 -7.58
N HIS A 188 1.33 -7.65 -7.01
CA HIS A 188 0.54 -8.75 -6.42
C HIS A 188 -0.48 -8.26 -5.40
N ARG A 189 -0.09 -7.36 -4.49
CA ARG A 189 -1.02 -6.83 -3.48
C ARG A 189 -2.09 -5.93 -4.10
N VAL A 190 -1.71 -5.10 -5.07
CA VAL A 190 -2.62 -4.19 -5.78
C VAL A 190 -3.65 -5.00 -6.57
N ASP A 191 -3.20 -6.00 -7.34
CA ASP A 191 -4.04 -6.89 -8.14
C ASP A 191 -4.97 -7.71 -7.26
N SER A 192 -4.48 -8.23 -6.13
CA SER A 192 -5.28 -8.96 -5.13
C SER A 192 -6.40 -8.10 -4.55
N VAL A 193 -6.10 -6.86 -4.14
CA VAL A 193 -7.12 -5.92 -3.63
C VAL A 193 -8.11 -5.53 -4.75
N ALA A 194 -7.64 -5.27 -5.96
CA ALA A 194 -8.48 -4.94 -7.11
C ALA A 194 -9.45 -6.08 -7.47
N GLN A 195 -8.95 -7.32 -7.48
CA GLN A 195 -9.76 -8.50 -7.72
C GLN A 195 -10.83 -8.66 -6.63
N ARG A 196 -10.46 -8.53 -5.35
CA ARG A 196 -11.41 -8.61 -4.23
C ARG A 196 -12.48 -7.53 -4.32
N CYS A 197 -12.09 -6.30 -4.65
CA CYS A 197 -13.00 -5.18 -4.90
C CYS A 197 -14.02 -5.50 -6.02
N SER A 198 -13.57 -6.09 -7.12
CA SER A 198 -14.45 -6.52 -8.21
C SER A 198 -15.46 -7.57 -7.76
N GLU A 199 -15.00 -8.55 -6.97
CA GLU A 199 -15.86 -9.60 -6.41
C GLU A 199 -16.90 -9.05 -5.42
N VAL A 200 -16.52 -8.13 -4.53
CA VAL A 200 -17.45 -7.43 -3.62
C VAL A 200 -18.53 -6.71 -4.42
N ARG A 201 -18.14 -6.01 -5.48
CA ARG A 201 -19.10 -5.33 -6.37
C ARG A 201 -20.06 -6.34 -7.01
N SER A 202 -19.55 -7.46 -7.53
CA SER A 202 -20.39 -8.53 -8.07
C SER A 202 -21.36 -9.09 -7.02
N ALA A 203 -20.92 -9.31 -5.79
CA ALA A 203 -21.78 -9.74 -4.69
C ALA A 203 -22.92 -8.75 -4.42
N LEU A 204 -22.59 -7.46 -4.33
CA LEU A 204 -23.57 -6.40 -4.11
C LEU A 204 -24.58 -6.28 -5.25
N VAL A 205 -24.15 -6.48 -6.51
CA VAL A 205 -25.05 -6.51 -7.66
C VAL A 205 -26.02 -7.69 -7.58
N LEU A 206 -25.55 -8.89 -7.23
CA LEU A 206 -26.41 -10.07 -7.06
C LEU A 206 -27.42 -9.86 -5.92
N LEU A 207 -26.96 -9.40 -4.75
CA LEU A 207 -27.84 -9.11 -3.61
C LEU A 207 -28.87 -8.02 -3.94
N ARG A 208 -28.48 -7.00 -4.71
CA ARG A 208 -29.41 -5.99 -5.20
C ARG A 208 -30.44 -6.59 -6.15
N GLN A 209 -30.03 -7.45 -7.09
CA GLN A 209 -30.95 -8.12 -8.00
C GLN A 209 -31.97 -8.98 -7.24
N VAL A 210 -31.53 -9.75 -6.24
CA VAL A 210 -32.42 -10.51 -5.37
C VAL A 210 -33.43 -9.56 -4.71
N ARG A 211 -32.93 -8.48 -4.07
CA ARG A 211 -33.78 -7.54 -3.33
C ARG A 211 -34.78 -6.78 -4.20
N THR A 212 -34.35 -6.23 -5.34
CA THR A 212 -35.17 -5.29 -6.11
C THR A 212 -35.99 -5.97 -7.19
N PHE A 213 -35.56 -7.13 -7.70
CA PHE A 213 -36.22 -7.80 -8.81
C PHE A 213 -36.89 -9.10 -8.35
N MET A 214 -36.19 -9.96 -7.63
CA MET A 214 -36.73 -11.29 -7.29
C MET A 214 -37.81 -11.19 -6.20
N ILE A 215 -37.55 -10.45 -5.12
CA ILE A 215 -38.55 -10.24 -4.04
C ILE A 215 -39.81 -9.57 -4.58
N ASP A 216 -39.66 -8.48 -5.33
CA ASP A 216 -40.79 -7.74 -5.91
C ASP A 216 -41.65 -8.63 -6.81
N LYS A 217 -41.03 -9.52 -7.60
CA LYS A 217 -41.78 -10.46 -8.44
C LYS A 217 -42.55 -11.52 -7.66
N VAL A 218 -41.99 -12.04 -6.57
CA VAL A 218 -42.69 -13.05 -5.74
C VAL A 218 -43.85 -12.39 -4.98
N GLN A 219 -43.67 -11.17 -4.50
CA GLN A 219 -44.71 -10.40 -3.81
C GLN A 219 -45.88 -10.01 -4.72
N ASN A 220 -45.61 -9.75 -6.00
CA ASN A 220 -46.62 -9.42 -7.00
C ASN A 220 -47.27 -10.66 -7.68
N CYS A 221 -46.99 -11.87 -7.19
CA CYS A 221 -47.62 -13.09 -7.70
C CYS A 221 -48.96 -13.34 -6.96
N ASP A 222 -50.03 -13.61 -7.71
CA ASP A 222 -51.39 -13.80 -7.15
C ASP A 222 -51.52 -15.04 -6.24
N ASP A 223 -50.57 -15.98 -6.29
CA ASP A 223 -50.53 -17.20 -5.49
C ASP A 223 -49.57 -17.06 -4.30
N GLY A 224 -50.13 -16.81 -3.11
CA GLY A 224 -49.40 -16.69 -1.84
C GLY A 224 -48.67 -17.96 -1.40
N SER A 225 -48.95 -19.13 -2.00
CA SER A 225 -48.26 -20.39 -1.66
C SER A 225 -46.77 -20.40 -2.03
N HIS A 226 -46.33 -19.42 -2.82
CA HIS A 226 -44.94 -19.27 -3.27
C HIS A 226 -44.07 -18.38 -2.36
N ILE A 227 -44.68 -17.68 -1.40
CA ILE A 227 -43.97 -16.77 -0.49
C ILE A 227 -43.14 -17.58 0.52
N ASP A 228 -43.73 -18.52 1.25
CA ASP A 228 -43.04 -19.29 2.28
C ASP A 228 -41.81 -20.08 1.74
N PRO A 229 -41.90 -20.78 0.59
CA PRO A 229 -40.74 -21.46 0.01
C PRO A 229 -39.62 -20.49 -0.39
N PHE A 230 -39.98 -19.32 -0.91
CA PHE A 230 -39.00 -18.31 -1.33
C PHE A 230 -38.32 -17.65 -0.13
N GLU A 231 -39.07 -17.33 0.93
CA GLU A 231 -38.51 -16.84 2.19
C GLU A 231 -37.57 -17.87 2.83
N GLN A 232 -37.91 -19.17 2.77
CA GLN A 232 -37.02 -20.23 3.25
C GLN A 232 -35.70 -20.25 2.47
N MET A 233 -35.74 -20.09 1.14
CA MET A 233 -34.53 -19.99 0.31
C MET A 233 -33.68 -18.76 0.65
N LEU A 234 -34.30 -17.62 0.96
CA LEU A 234 -33.59 -16.42 1.41
C LEU A 234 -32.95 -16.62 2.80
N GLN A 235 -33.64 -17.28 3.73
CA GLN A 235 -33.09 -17.60 5.05
C GLN A 235 -31.92 -18.58 4.95
N ASP A 236 -32.02 -19.57 4.07
CA ASP A 236 -30.94 -20.53 3.82
C ASP A 236 -29.71 -19.83 3.22
N MET A 237 -29.92 -18.91 2.27
CA MET A 237 -28.87 -18.06 1.73
C MET A 237 -28.23 -17.20 2.82
N ASP A 238 -29.02 -16.49 3.63
CA ASP A 238 -28.49 -15.63 4.71
C ASP A 238 -27.65 -16.42 5.71
N ARG A 239 -28.14 -17.58 6.15
CA ARG A 239 -27.42 -18.47 7.07
C ARG A 239 -26.07 -18.94 6.50
N ASP A 240 -26.05 -19.36 5.24
CA ASP A 240 -24.81 -19.81 4.59
C ASP A 240 -23.83 -18.67 4.36
N LEU A 241 -24.30 -17.49 3.94
CA LEU A 241 -23.47 -16.31 3.81
C LEU A 241 -22.91 -15.88 5.16
N HIS A 242 -23.71 -15.91 6.22
CA HIS A 242 -23.24 -15.60 7.57
C HIS A 242 -22.21 -16.61 8.08
N ARG A 243 -22.39 -17.90 7.76
CA ARG A 243 -21.42 -18.95 8.09
C ARG A 243 -20.07 -18.74 7.41
N HIS A 244 -20.07 -18.26 6.16
CA HIS A 244 -18.84 -18.04 5.40
C HIS A 244 -18.21 -16.67 5.69
N TRP A 245 -19.00 -15.59 5.75
CA TRP A 245 -18.49 -14.23 5.82
C TRP A 245 -18.54 -13.61 7.22
N GLY A 246 -19.30 -14.17 8.16
CA GLY A 246 -19.45 -13.60 9.51
C GLY A 246 -18.17 -13.59 10.35
N ALA A 247 -17.20 -14.45 10.01
CA ALA A 247 -15.88 -14.50 10.66
C ALA A 247 -14.79 -13.68 9.94
N ILE A 248 -15.14 -12.99 8.85
CA ILE A 248 -14.18 -12.15 8.11
C ILE A 248 -14.11 -10.79 8.81
N ASP A 249 -12.99 -10.53 9.47
CA ASP A 249 -12.70 -9.24 10.10
C ASP A 249 -12.15 -8.21 9.10
N ASP A 250 -11.40 -8.68 8.10
CA ASP A 250 -10.86 -7.90 6.99
C ASP A 250 -11.04 -8.63 5.66
N VAL A 251 -11.92 -8.08 4.81
CA VAL A 251 -12.25 -8.63 3.48
C VAL A 251 -11.04 -8.66 2.54
N PHE A 252 -10.04 -7.80 2.78
CA PHE A 252 -8.84 -7.67 1.96
C PHE A 252 -7.62 -8.45 2.50
N ALA A 253 -7.76 -9.12 3.64
CA ALA A 253 -6.68 -9.95 4.17
C ALA A 253 -6.58 -11.27 3.37
N GLU A 254 -5.37 -11.60 2.91
CA GLU A 254 -5.14 -12.79 2.09
C GLU A 254 -5.54 -14.09 2.80
N ARG A 255 -5.42 -14.13 4.13
CA ARG A 255 -5.86 -15.25 4.99
C ARG A 255 -7.33 -15.62 4.82
N HIS A 256 -8.18 -14.67 4.41
CA HIS A 256 -9.61 -14.90 4.19
C HIS A 256 -9.97 -15.21 2.74
N SER A 257 -8.99 -15.32 1.84
CA SER A 257 -9.25 -15.50 0.40
C SER A 257 -10.08 -16.75 0.08
N ALA A 258 -9.73 -17.89 0.69
CA ALA A 258 -10.47 -19.13 0.49
C ALA A 258 -11.90 -19.03 1.04
N THR A 259 -12.05 -18.48 2.25
CA THR A 259 -13.35 -18.29 2.89
C THR A 259 -14.25 -17.35 2.08
N TRP A 260 -13.68 -16.26 1.56
CA TRP A 260 -14.39 -15.34 0.68
C TRP A 260 -14.86 -16.02 -0.60
N GLN A 261 -13.99 -16.79 -1.27
CA GLN A 261 -14.35 -17.50 -2.50
C GLN A 261 -15.46 -18.54 -2.27
N HIS A 262 -15.44 -19.26 -1.15
CA HIS A 262 -16.52 -20.18 -0.79
C HIS A 262 -17.85 -19.45 -0.58
N GLY A 263 -17.86 -18.32 0.14
CA GLY A 263 -19.08 -17.53 0.30
C GLY A 263 -19.57 -16.91 -1.01
N MET A 264 -18.67 -16.49 -1.91
CA MET A 264 -19.04 -16.04 -3.26
C MET A 264 -19.65 -17.15 -4.11
N ALA A 265 -19.12 -18.37 -4.02
CA ALA A 265 -19.70 -19.53 -4.69
C ALA A 265 -21.09 -19.84 -4.13
N ALA A 266 -21.26 -19.83 -2.80
CA ALA A 266 -22.56 -20.02 -2.15
C ALA A 266 -23.57 -18.93 -2.57
N LEU A 267 -23.17 -17.66 -2.60
CA LEU A 267 -24.03 -16.56 -3.07
C LEU A 267 -24.52 -16.79 -4.50
N ARG A 268 -23.62 -17.21 -5.41
CA ARG A 268 -23.98 -17.50 -6.79
C ARG A 268 -24.95 -18.67 -6.88
N THR A 269 -24.68 -19.77 -6.18
CA THR A 269 -25.57 -20.95 -6.15
C THR A 269 -26.96 -20.60 -5.64
N HIS A 270 -27.05 -19.85 -4.53
CA HIS A 270 -28.34 -19.41 -3.99
C HIS A 270 -29.05 -18.42 -4.92
N SER A 271 -28.32 -17.46 -5.48
CA SER A 271 -28.87 -16.51 -6.46
C SER A 271 -29.42 -17.20 -7.71
N ASP A 272 -28.72 -18.21 -8.22
CA ASP A 272 -29.16 -18.98 -9.39
C ASP A 272 -30.41 -19.81 -9.06
N ALA A 273 -30.47 -20.41 -7.87
CA ALA A 273 -31.65 -21.15 -7.41
C ALA A 273 -32.86 -20.23 -7.25
N LEU A 274 -32.69 -19.05 -6.64
CA LEU A 274 -33.73 -18.02 -6.51
C LEU A 274 -34.19 -17.53 -7.89
N LEU A 275 -33.27 -17.31 -8.83
CA LEU A 275 -33.60 -16.89 -10.18
C LEU A 275 -34.40 -17.98 -10.93
N GLN A 276 -34.02 -19.25 -10.81
CA GLN A 276 -34.76 -20.38 -11.38
C GLN A 276 -36.15 -20.53 -10.75
N PHE A 277 -36.29 -20.26 -9.45
CA PHE A 277 -37.59 -20.21 -8.79
C PHE A 277 -38.47 -19.12 -9.41
N VAL A 278 -37.96 -17.89 -9.53
CA VAL A 278 -38.68 -16.76 -10.12
C VAL A 278 -39.06 -17.03 -11.59
N HIS A 279 -38.18 -17.63 -12.39
CA HIS A 279 -38.52 -17.97 -13.78
C HIS A 279 -39.65 -19.00 -13.88
N ARG A 280 -39.69 -20.01 -13.00
CA ARG A 280 -40.79 -20.99 -12.96
C ARG A 280 -42.14 -20.36 -12.59
N LEU A 281 -42.15 -19.22 -11.91
CA LEU A 281 -43.37 -18.45 -11.66
C LEU A 281 -43.86 -17.76 -12.95
N GLN A 282 -42.96 -17.35 -13.84
CA GLN A 282 -43.32 -16.69 -15.11
C GLN A 282 -43.97 -17.66 -16.10
N ASP A 283 -43.49 -18.91 -16.16
CA ASP A 283 -44.03 -19.93 -17.07
C ASP A 283 -45.45 -20.40 -16.68
N LYS A 284 -45.97 -19.99 -15.52
CA LYS A 284 -47.31 -20.33 -15.03
C LYS A 284 -48.33 -19.20 -15.16
N VAL A 285 -47.95 -18.00 -15.59
CA VAL A 285 -48.91 -16.92 -15.85
C VAL A 285 -49.58 -17.20 -17.20
N PRO A 286 -50.88 -17.54 -17.26
CA PRO A 286 -51.57 -17.67 -18.52
C PRO A 286 -51.64 -16.27 -19.16
N ILE A 287 -51.17 -16.15 -20.40
CA ILE A 287 -51.46 -14.99 -21.22
C ILE A 287 -52.97 -15.01 -21.47
N TYR A 288 -53.70 -14.15 -20.77
CA TYR A 288 -55.08 -13.80 -21.08
C TYR A 288 -55.12 -12.47 -21.84
#